data_AF-D0MDL7-F1
#
_entry.id   AF-D0MDL7-F1
#
_cell.length_a   1.000
_cell.length_b   1.000
_cell.length_c   1.000
_cell.angle_alpha   90.00
_cell.angle_beta   90.00
_cell.angle_gamma   90.00
#
_symmetry.space_group_name_H-M   'P 1'
#
loop_
_entity.id
_entity.type
_entity.pdbx_description
1 polymer ?
#
loop_
_entity_poly.entity_id
_entity_poly.type
_entity_poly.pdbx_seq_one_letter_code
_entity_poly.pdbx_strand_id
1 'polypeptide(L)'
;MHTMKPQRYLLLTALTALTILGLTGCRSTPVEVLGVEGPDSLQVNQSGTFTATINEDAKPPVEFSWDFGDGSSAAGNPVTHAYTEPGTYTVTVTASNRGGKSTSTGSTSVVVYRPPVPAEIISITANPMQPDTRTAVRFSANVRGDQPITYQWNFGDGSTGSGANPTHTYSRPGTYTVTLNVSNNAGSDSRTLSITVRPYEAEYCADVTEMNPVFFDRNSSVLNDAARSALQENLQILQDCPNLSVRVEGWAAPGERNPQQLSTDRARAVEQFYTSNGIPASRITTVSRGRVTGVTSKKEGLAQYRRADTIPVRGGM
;
A
#
# COMPACT_ATOMS: atom_id res chain seq x y z
N MET A 1 -1.83 16.19 123.27
CA MET A 1 -1.82 17.65 123.54
C MET A 1 -2.01 18.32 122.18
N HIS A 2 -3.03 19.09 121.84
CA HIS A 2 -4.03 19.84 122.59
C HIS A 2 -5.43 19.62 121.98
N THR A 3 -6.40 19.53 122.88
CA THR A 3 -7.85 19.44 122.68
C THR A 3 -8.48 20.83 122.52
N MET A 4 -9.52 20.97 121.70
CA MET A 4 -10.82 21.59 122.08
C MET A 4 -11.91 21.36 121.01
N LYS A 5 -13.11 21.04 121.49
CA LYS A 5 -14.39 20.70 120.83
C LYS A 5 -15.27 21.98 120.60
N PRO A 6 -16.60 21.92 120.44
CA PRO A 6 -17.48 21.43 119.34
C PRO A 6 -18.54 22.49 118.93
N GLN A 7 -19.41 22.24 117.93
CA GLN A 7 -20.88 22.35 118.07
C GLN A 7 -21.64 22.12 116.74
N ARG A 8 -22.81 21.48 116.88
CA ARG A 8 -23.84 21.26 115.85
C ARG A 8 -24.70 22.51 115.66
N TYR A 9 -25.21 22.74 114.46
CA TYR A 9 -26.57 23.24 114.23
C TYR A 9 -27.16 22.63 112.94
N LEU A 10 -28.36 22.05 113.07
CA LEU A 10 -29.28 21.70 111.99
C LEU A 10 -29.85 22.98 111.36
N LEU A 11 -30.09 23.00 110.05
CA LEU A 11 -31.43 23.26 109.47
C LEU A 11 -31.39 23.26 107.92
N LEU A 12 -31.94 22.18 107.37
CA LEU A 12 -32.94 22.14 106.29
C LEU A 12 -33.06 23.38 105.38
N THR A 13 -32.68 23.27 104.11
CA THR A 13 -33.41 23.91 103.00
C THR A 13 -33.18 23.21 101.65
N ALA A 14 -34.32 22.85 101.05
CA ALA A 14 -34.62 22.77 99.62
C ALA A 14 -33.80 21.83 98.72
N LEU A 15 -34.44 20.69 98.45
CA LEU A 15 -34.44 19.97 97.19
C LEU A 15 -34.47 20.94 95.98
N THR A 16 -33.42 20.94 95.17
CA THR A 16 -33.54 21.10 93.72
C THR A 16 -33.07 19.80 93.09
N ALA A 17 -34.05 18.97 92.72
CA ALA A 17 -33.80 17.85 91.83
C ALA A 17 -33.39 18.45 90.48
N LEU A 18 -32.09 18.53 90.23
CA LEU A 18 -31.58 18.70 88.88
C LEU A 18 -31.80 17.35 88.19
N THR A 19 -32.95 17.20 87.53
CA THR A 19 -33.14 16.16 86.53
C THR A 19 -32.04 16.33 85.50
N ILE A 20 -30.98 15.54 85.62
CA ILE A 20 -30.08 15.25 84.51
C ILE A 20 -30.95 14.46 83.53
N LEU A 21 -31.64 15.19 82.64
CA LEU A 21 -32.10 14.59 81.39
C LEU A 21 -30.86 13.98 80.77
N GLY A 22 -30.87 12.66 80.63
CA GLY A 22 -29.88 11.96 79.81
C GLY A 22 -29.89 12.62 78.44
N LEU A 23 -28.84 13.38 78.14
CA LEU A 23 -28.44 13.63 76.77
C LEU A 23 -27.95 12.28 76.25
N THR A 24 -28.87 11.42 75.84
CA THR A 24 -28.62 10.46 74.76
C THR A 24 -28.25 11.31 73.55
N GLY A 25 -26.98 11.72 73.49
CA GLY A 25 -26.41 12.33 72.32
C GLY A 25 -26.70 11.39 71.15
N CYS A 26 -27.44 11.88 70.17
CA CYS A 26 -27.73 11.19 68.94
C CYS A 26 -26.40 10.65 68.38
N ARG A 27 -26.13 9.34 68.54
CA ARG A 27 -24.94 8.69 67.98
C ARG A 27 -25.10 8.78 66.47
N SER A 28 -24.25 9.59 65.84
CA SER A 28 -24.20 9.71 64.39
C SER A 28 -23.35 8.57 63.86
N THR A 29 -23.87 7.73 62.97
CA THR A 29 -23.04 6.76 62.27
C THR A 29 -22.12 7.48 61.28
N PRO A 30 -20.79 7.26 61.35
CA PRO A 30 -19.84 7.75 60.35
C PRO A 30 -20.14 7.14 58.97
N VAL A 31 -19.73 7.84 57.92
CA VAL A 31 -19.77 7.27 56.56
C VAL A 31 -18.55 6.39 56.34
N GLU A 32 -18.75 5.25 55.71
CA GLU A 32 -17.73 4.27 55.30
C GLU A 32 -17.96 3.92 53.83
N VAL A 33 -16.92 4.01 53.00
CA VAL A 33 -16.94 3.56 51.61
C VAL A 33 -16.68 2.05 51.60
N LEU A 34 -17.68 1.28 51.23
CA LEU A 34 -17.65 -0.18 51.18
C LEU A 34 -17.14 -0.73 49.85
N GLY A 35 -17.25 0.05 48.76
CA GLY A 35 -16.80 -0.36 47.44
C GLY A 35 -16.76 0.79 46.46
N VAL A 36 -15.88 0.68 45.47
CA VAL A 36 -15.77 1.59 44.33
C VAL A 36 -15.79 0.74 43.06
N GLU A 37 -16.80 0.96 42.23
CA GLU A 37 -17.00 0.27 40.97
C GLU A 37 -16.75 1.22 39.80
N GLY A 38 -16.15 0.69 38.74
CA GLY A 38 -15.87 1.39 37.50
C GLY A 38 -15.34 0.40 36.46
N PRO A 39 -15.15 0.83 35.20
CA PRO A 39 -14.55 -0.01 34.18
C PRO A 39 -13.07 -0.30 34.48
N ASP A 40 -12.63 -1.54 34.27
CA ASP A 40 -11.22 -1.92 34.39
C ASP A 40 -10.34 -1.26 33.29
N SER A 41 -10.95 -0.98 32.13
CA SER A 41 -10.26 -0.32 31.02
C SER A 41 -11.19 0.58 30.21
N LEU A 42 -10.62 1.63 29.62
CA LEU A 42 -11.29 2.57 28.72
C LEU A 42 -10.41 2.89 27.52
N GLN A 43 -11.02 3.20 26.39
CA GLN A 43 -10.32 3.89 25.31
C GLN A 43 -10.18 5.38 25.63
N VAL A 44 -9.15 6.02 25.11
CA VAL A 44 -9.03 7.49 25.15
C VAL A 44 -10.33 8.14 24.63
N ASN A 45 -10.85 9.12 25.38
CA ASN A 45 -12.12 9.82 25.19
C ASN A 45 -13.39 8.97 25.35
N GLN A 46 -13.28 7.71 25.77
CA GLN A 46 -14.45 6.91 26.16
C GLN A 46 -14.87 7.27 27.59
N SER A 47 -16.15 7.59 27.77
CA SER A 47 -16.70 7.84 29.10
C SER A 47 -16.96 6.54 29.86
N GLY A 48 -16.44 6.45 31.08
CA GLY A 48 -16.77 5.41 32.07
C GLY A 48 -17.64 5.96 33.19
N THR A 49 -18.50 5.13 33.77
CA THR A 49 -19.29 5.46 34.96
C THR A 49 -18.61 4.87 36.19
N PHE A 50 -18.43 5.69 37.22
CA PHE A 50 -17.88 5.31 38.51
C PHE A 50 -18.93 5.48 39.61
N THR A 51 -19.04 4.48 40.47
CA THR A 51 -20.04 4.42 41.54
C THR A 51 -19.37 4.01 42.85
N ALA A 52 -19.74 4.67 43.94
CA ALA A 52 -19.32 4.32 45.28
C ALA A 52 -20.49 3.71 46.06
N THR A 53 -20.22 2.64 46.81
CA THR A 53 -21.17 2.05 47.76
C THR A 53 -20.75 2.43 49.17
N ILE A 54 -21.69 2.87 50.01
CA ILE A 54 -21.44 3.24 51.41
C ILE A 54 -22.29 2.40 52.37
N ASN A 55 -21.97 2.43 53.67
CA ASN A 55 -22.82 1.82 54.70
C ASN A 55 -24.21 2.47 54.77
N GLU A 56 -25.26 1.66 54.81
CA GLU A 56 -26.67 2.10 54.71
C GLU A 56 -27.11 3.03 55.85
N ASP A 57 -26.49 2.87 57.03
CA ASP A 57 -26.84 3.62 58.23
C ASP A 57 -26.06 4.94 58.37
N ALA A 58 -25.23 5.29 57.38
CA ALA A 58 -24.53 6.58 57.32
C ALA A 58 -25.51 7.75 57.43
N LYS A 59 -25.25 8.66 58.38
CA LYS A 59 -26.16 9.80 58.62
C LYS A 59 -26.16 10.78 57.42
N PRO A 60 -27.32 11.09 56.80
CA PRO A 60 -27.40 12.09 55.71
C PRO A 60 -27.31 13.56 56.19
N PRO A 61 -27.00 14.53 55.29
CA PRO A 61 -26.59 14.32 53.91
C PRO A 61 -25.17 13.76 53.81
N VAL A 62 -24.92 12.96 52.77
CA VAL A 62 -23.59 12.46 52.39
C VAL A 62 -23.19 13.13 51.08
N GLU A 63 -22.01 13.72 51.06
CA GLU A 63 -21.42 14.36 49.88
C GLU A 63 -20.25 13.51 49.37
N PHE A 64 -20.16 13.38 48.04
CA PHE A 64 -19.12 12.60 47.37
C PHE A 64 -18.25 13.53 46.52
N SER A 65 -16.93 13.39 46.64
CA SER A 65 -15.94 14.05 45.80
C SER A 65 -15.02 13.00 45.17
N TRP A 66 -14.87 13.04 43.86
CA TRP A 66 -14.05 12.14 43.07
C TRP A 66 -12.80 12.84 42.57
N ASP A 67 -11.66 12.16 42.66
CA ASP A 67 -10.40 12.49 41.99
C ASP A 67 -10.09 11.36 41.01
N PHE A 68 -9.99 11.69 39.72
CA PHE A 68 -9.79 10.69 38.67
C PHE A 68 -8.31 10.35 38.43
N GLY A 69 -7.38 10.99 39.15
CA GLY A 69 -5.94 10.74 39.04
C GLY A 69 -5.27 11.41 37.83
N ASP A 70 -6.02 12.18 37.04
CA ASP A 70 -5.55 12.97 35.89
C ASP A 70 -5.62 14.49 36.16
N GLY A 71 -5.87 14.89 37.41
CA GLY A 71 -6.04 16.27 37.83
C GLY A 71 -7.48 16.80 37.69
N SER A 72 -8.41 15.98 37.18
CA SER A 72 -9.83 16.31 37.16
C SER A 72 -10.58 15.76 38.37
N SER A 73 -11.72 16.38 38.69
CA SER A 73 -12.56 16.01 39.83
C SER A 73 -14.03 16.16 39.52
N ALA A 74 -14.89 15.38 40.17
CA ALA A 74 -16.33 15.51 40.07
C ALA A 74 -17.01 15.37 41.44
N ALA A 75 -18.23 15.90 41.56
CA ALA A 75 -19.08 15.73 42.73
C ALA A 75 -20.31 14.90 42.39
N GLY A 76 -20.83 14.18 43.39
CA GLY A 76 -22.01 13.31 43.24
C GLY A 76 -21.66 11.82 43.15
N ASN A 77 -22.68 10.98 43.07
CA ASN A 77 -22.56 9.53 42.96
C ASN A 77 -23.84 8.96 42.33
N PRO A 78 -23.80 8.27 41.19
CA PRO A 78 -22.61 7.97 40.37
C PRO A 78 -22.09 9.20 39.61
N VAL A 79 -20.88 9.10 39.05
CA VAL A 79 -20.26 10.11 38.16
C VAL A 79 -19.75 9.47 36.88
N THR A 80 -19.58 10.27 35.83
CA THR A 80 -18.95 9.82 34.57
C THR A 80 -17.69 10.62 34.29
N HIS A 81 -16.67 9.96 33.75
CA HIS A 81 -15.42 10.60 33.35
C HIS A 81 -14.80 9.97 32.11
N ALA A 82 -14.06 10.76 31.34
CA ALA A 82 -13.33 10.31 30.16
C ALA A 82 -11.90 10.85 30.20
N TYR A 83 -10.93 9.99 29.90
CA TYR A 83 -9.50 10.31 29.91
C TYR A 83 -9.00 10.66 28.51
N THR A 84 -8.21 11.72 28.39
CA THR A 84 -7.67 12.19 27.10
C THR A 84 -6.31 11.59 26.74
N GLU A 85 -5.62 10.99 27.71
CA GLU A 85 -4.30 10.37 27.54
C GLU A 85 -4.32 8.91 27.97
N PRO A 86 -3.54 8.03 27.32
CA PRO A 86 -3.39 6.65 27.76
C PRO A 86 -2.54 6.59 29.04
N GLY A 87 -2.90 5.70 29.95
CA GLY A 87 -2.25 5.59 31.25
C GLY A 87 -2.99 4.64 32.17
N THR A 88 -2.42 4.42 33.35
CA THR A 88 -3.15 3.76 34.46
C THR A 88 -3.48 4.83 35.48
N TYR A 89 -4.77 5.02 35.75
CA TYR A 89 -5.25 6.05 36.65
C TYR A 89 -5.83 5.42 37.91
N THR A 90 -5.54 6.02 39.06
CA THR A 90 -6.18 5.67 40.34
C THR A 90 -7.34 6.61 40.57
N VAL A 91 -8.56 6.07 40.53
CA VAL A 91 -9.79 6.82 40.80
C VAL A 91 -10.10 6.72 42.28
N THR A 92 -10.20 7.86 42.94
CA THR A 92 -10.41 7.96 44.38
C THR A 92 -11.70 8.70 44.66
N VAL A 93 -12.57 8.11 45.48
CA VAL A 93 -13.78 8.78 45.99
C VAL A 93 -13.61 9.07 47.47
N THR A 94 -13.97 10.27 47.89
CA THR A 94 -14.10 10.65 49.29
C THR A 94 -15.57 10.96 49.58
N ALA A 95 -16.17 10.17 50.46
CA ALA A 95 -17.51 10.40 50.99
C ALA A 95 -17.40 11.14 52.34
N SER A 96 -18.22 12.16 52.56
CA SER A 96 -18.24 12.92 53.82
C SER A 96 -19.66 13.17 54.32
N ASN A 97 -19.87 13.13 55.63
CA ASN A 97 -21.15 13.52 56.25
C ASN A 97 -20.97 14.49 57.43
N ARG A 98 -22.07 15.13 57.85
CA ARG A 98 -22.14 16.05 59.01
C ARG A 98 -21.21 17.27 58.90
N GLY A 99 -21.16 17.92 57.73
CA GLY A 99 -20.31 19.09 57.50
C GLY A 99 -18.81 18.77 57.63
N GLY A 100 -18.38 17.57 57.20
CA GLY A 100 -16.98 17.16 57.14
C GLY A 100 -16.41 16.49 58.40
N LYS A 101 -17.24 16.09 59.37
CA LYS A 101 -16.74 15.50 60.64
C LYS A 101 -16.39 14.02 60.56
N SER A 102 -16.86 13.33 59.53
CA SER A 102 -16.45 11.96 59.19
C SER A 102 -16.27 11.89 57.68
N THR A 103 -15.12 11.36 57.27
CA THR A 103 -14.73 11.15 55.87
C THR A 103 -14.27 9.71 55.71
N SER A 104 -14.65 9.08 54.61
CA SER A 104 -14.11 7.79 54.20
C SER A 104 -13.72 7.84 52.73
N THR A 105 -12.63 7.16 52.41
CA THR A 105 -12.07 7.12 51.06
C THR A 105 -12.04 5.68 50.55
N GLY A 106 -12.34 5.51 49.27
CA GLY A 106 -12.11 4.27 48.54
C GLY A 106 -11.47 4.57 47.20
N SER A 107 -10.83 3.58 46.59
CA SER A 107 -10.23 3.73 45.27
C SER A 107 -10.35 2.50 44.40
N THR A 108 -10.28 2.71 43.09
CA THR A 108 -10.13 1.68 42.06
C THR A 108 -9.14 2.15 41.00
N SER A 109 -8.70 1.26 40.11
CA SER A 109 -7.80 1.59 39.00
C SER A 109 -8.49 1.39 37.65
N VAL A 110 -8.20 2.26 36.69
CA VAL A 110 -8.64 2.10 35.30
C VAL A 110 -7.44 2.22 34.36
N VAL A 111 -7.33 1.31 33.41
CA VAL A 111 -6.30 1.35 32.35
C VAL A 111 -6.90 2.00 31.10
N VAL A 112 -6.35 3.14 30.72
CA VAL A 112 -6.74 3.87 29.51
C VAL A 112 -5.74 3.56 28.40
N TYR A 113 -6.24 3.09 27.27
CA TYR A 113 -5.41 2.77 26.10
C TYR A 113 -5.87 3.53 24.86
N ARG A 114 -4.95 3.77 23.92
CA ARG A 114 -5.32 4.27 22.60
C ARG A 114 -5.72 3.08 21.71
N PRO A 115 -6.80 3.17 20.90
CA PRO A 115 -7.11 2.14 19.93
C PRO A 115 -5.96 1.99 18.92
N PRO A 116 -5.59 0.76 18.55
CA PRO A 116 -4.50 0.53 17.59
C PRO A 116 -4.92 1.01 16.19
N VAL A 117 -3.98 1.62 15.46
CA VAL A 117 -4.25 2.20 14.13
C VAL A 117 -3.85 1.20 13.04
N PRO A 118 -4.81 0.70 12.22
CA PRO A 118 -4.51 -0.25 11.14
C PRO A 118 -3.60 0.36 10.08
N ALA A 119 -2.82 -0.49 9.41
CA ALA A 119 -2.07 -0.07 8.23
C ALA A 119 -3.04 0.31 7.10
N GLU A 120 -2.86 1.50 6.53
CA GLU A 120 -3.72 2.05 5.48
C GLU A 120 -2.87 2.73 4.41
N ILE A 121 -3.15 2.41 3.15
CA ILE A 121 -2.48 2.97 1.99
C ILE A 121 -3.14 4.31 1.66
N ILE A 122 -2.39 5.40 1.78
CA ILE A 122 -2.85 6.74 1.37
C ILE A 122 -2.72 6.89 -0.15
N SER A 123 -1.58 6.52 -0.70
CA SER A 123 -1.33 6.56 -2.14
C SER A 123 -0.25 5.55 -2.55
N ILE A 124 -0.34 5.11 -3.81
CA ILE A 124 0.69 4.34 -4.49
C ILE A 124 1.00 5.04 -5.81
N THR A 125 2.29 5.12 -6.16
CA THR A 125 2.75 5.71 -7.42
C THR A 125 3.81 4.83 -8.06
N ALA A 126 4.00 5.04 -9.37
CA ALA A 126 5.02 4.38 -10.16
C ALA A 126 5.60 5.34 -11.19
N ASN A 127 6.91 5.29 -11.41
CA ASN A 127 7.58 6.12 -12.41
C ASN A 127 8.71 5.34 -13.11
N PRO A 128 8.70 5.22 -14.46
CA PRO A 128 7.64 5.66 -15.38
C PRO A 128 6.41 4.73 -15.36
N MET A 129 5.24 5.24 -15.78
CA MET A 129 4.03 4.41 -15.96
C MET A 129 4.02 3.62 -17.27
N GLN A 130 4.86 4.02 -18.22
CA GLN A 130 5.00 3.37 -19.53
C GLN A 130 6.46 3.09 -19.86
N PRO A 131 7.14 2.24 -19.06
CA PRO A 131 8.52 1.82 -19.34
C PRO A 131 8.59 0.98 -20.62
N ASP A 132 9.79 0.86 -21.19
CA ASP A 132 10.09 -0.27 -22.07
C ASP A 132 10.57 -1.50 -21.28
N THR A 133 10.82 -2.63 -21.97
CA THR A 133 11.30 -3.87 -21.35
C THR A 133 12.71 -3.80 -20.73
N ARG A 134 13.41 -2.66 -20.80
CA ARG A 134 14.74 -2.46 -20.21
C ARG A 134 14.75 -1.37 -19.13
N THR A 135 13.66 -0.63 -18.99
CA THR A 135 13.55 0.50 -18.07
C THR A 135 12.99 0.04 -16.71
N ALA A 136 13.75 0.29 -15.64
CA ALA A 136 13.30 0.03 -14.28
C ALA A 136 12.20 1.01 -13.86
N VAL A 137 11.09 0.48 -13.36
CA VAL A 137 10.02 1.23 -12.72
C VAL A 137 10.33 1.37 -11.23
N ARG A 138 10.24 2.60 -10.72
CA ARG A 138 10.32 2.89 -9.30
C ARG A 138 8.92 3.01 -8.74
N PHE A 139 8.61 2.21 -7.72
CA PHE A 139 7.33 2.27 -7.01
C PHE A 139 7.51 3.04 -5.71
N SER A 140 6.44 3.70 -5.25
CA SER A 140 6.42 4.36 -3.95
C SER A 140 5.05 4.22 -3.31
N ALA A 141 5.03 3.95 -2.01
CA ALA A 141 3.81 3.87 -1.22
C ALA A 141 3.86 4.84 -0.04
N ASN A 142 2.82 5.65 0.09
CA ASN A 142 2.55 6.43 1.30
C ASN A 142 1.52 5.70 2.15
N VAL A 143 1.91 5.31 3.37
CA VAL A 143 1.15 4.42 4.25
C VAL A 143 1.15 4.98 5.66
N ARG A 144 0.01 4.93 6.33
CA ARG A 144 -0.13 5.27 7.75
C ARG A 144 -0.52 4.03 8.57
N GLY A 145 -0.37 4.10 9.88
CA GLY A 145 -0.69 3.02 10.81
C GLY A 145 0.38 2.84 11.87
N ASP A 146 0.07 2.06 12.89
CA ASP A 146 1.03 1.70 13.93
C ASP A 146 2.15 0.82 13.36
N GLN A 147 3.36 0.96 13.90
CA GLN A 147 4.55 0.23 13.48
C GLN A 147 4.70 -1.10 14.23
N PRO A 148 5.38 -2.12 13.65
CA PRO A 148 5.93 -2.14 12.30
C PRO A 148 4.87 -2.40 11.21
N ILE A 149 5.04 -1.78 10.05
CA ILE A 149 4.22 -2.05 8.85
C ILE A 149 4.99 -2.96 7.88
N THR A 150 4.34 -4.03 7.43
CA THR A 150 4.84 -4.94 6.40
C THR A 150 4.32 -4.52 5.03
N TYR A 151 5.18 -4.54 4.01
CA TYR A 151 4.87 -4.18 2.62
C TYR A 151 5.15 -5.37 1.71
N GLN A 152 4.15 -5.80 0.94
CA GLN A 152 4.28 -6.88 -0.03
C GLN A 152 3.75 -6.43 -1.40
N TRP A 153 4.64 -6.39 -2.38
CA TRP A 153 4.32 -6.05 -3.75
C TRP A 153 4.22 -7.33 -4.59
N ASN A 154 3.21 -7.37 -5.47
CA ASN A 154 3.13 -8.30 -6.59
C ASN A 154 3.12 -7.46 -7.87
N PHE A 155 4.10 -7.66 -8.75
CA PHE A 155 4.25 -6.84 -9.96
C PHE A 155 3.37 -7.32 -11.13
N GLY A 156 2.62 -8.41 -10.97
CA GLY A 156 1.70 -8.93 -11.98
C GLY A 156 2.37 -9.80 -13.06
N ASP A 157 3.69 -9.97 -13.02
CA ASP A 157 4.46 -10.85 -13.91
C ASP A 157 4.99 -12.13 -13.21
N GLY A 158 4.52 -12.36 -11.98
CA GLY A 158 4.94 -13.46 -11.11
C GLY A 158 6.08 -13.11 -10.15
N SER A 159 6.68 -11.92 -10.28
CA SER A 159 7.68 -11.44 -9.33
C SER A 159 7.07 -10.62 -8.19
N THR A 160 7.80 -10.52 -7.08
CA THR A 160 7.37 -9.84 -5.85
C THR A 160 8.43 -8.90 -5.31
N GLY A 161 8.03 -7.93 -4.50
CA GLY A 161 8.93 -6.98 -3.83
C GLY A 161 8.51 -6.67 -2.39
N SER A 162 9.41 -6.04 -1.65
CA SER A 162 9.18 -5.63 -0.25
C SER A 162 9.66 -4.20 0.00
N GLY A 163 9.19 -3.62 1.11
CA GLY A 163 9.50 -2.24 1.49
C GLY A 163 8.61 -1.21 0.78
N ALA A 164 8.70 0.05 1.23
CA ALA A 164 7.84 1.13 0.73
C ALA A 164 8.20 1.60 -0.70
N ASN A 165 9.46 1.42 -1.14
CA ASN A 165 9.95 1.95 -2.40
C ASN A 165 10.78 0.93 -3.21
N PRO A 166 10.19 -0.20 -3.66
CA PRO A 166 10.93 -1.15 -4.49
C PRO A 166 11.09 -0.65 -5.93
N THR A 167 11.96 -1.31 -6.67
CA THR A 167 12.13 -1.13 -8.12
C THR A 167 11.91 -2.45 -8.84
N HIS A 168 11.34 -2.42 -10.04
CA HIS A 168 11.13 -3.62 -10.85
C HIS A 168 11.28 -3.33 -12.35
N THR A 169 11.80 -4.31 -13.11
CA THR A 169 11.94 -4.24 -14.57
C THR A 169 11.24 -5.42 -15.21
N TYR A 170 10.36 -5.15 -16.17
CA TYR A 170 9.57 -6.17 -16.85
C TYR A 170 10.29 -6.68 -18.10
N SER A 171 10.44 -8.00 -18.23
CA SER A 171 11.16 -8.60 -19.37
C SER A 171 10.34 -8.72 -20.66
N ARG A 172 9.01 -8.56 -20.58
CA ARG A 172 8.08 -8.73 -21.71
C ARG A 172 7.12 -7.54 -21.81
N PRO A 173 6.77 -7.10 -23.02
CA PRO A 173 5.75 -6.08 -23.21
C PRO A 173 4.38 -6.59 -22.77
N GLY A 174 3.51 -5.68 -22.34
CA GLY A 174 2.17 -6.02 -21.86
C GLY A 174 1.67 -5.04 -20.81
N THR A 175 0.42 -5.22 -20.37
CA THR A 175 -0.16 -4.47 -19.25
C THR A 175 -0.17 -5.35 -18.01
N TYR A 176 0.44 -4.85 -16.95
CA TYR A 176 0.59 -5.54 -15.67
C TYR A 176 -0.20 -4.84 -14.57
N THR A 177 -0.99 -5.61 -13.82
CA THR A 177 -1.67 -5.14 -12.62
C THR A 177 -0.76 -5.36 -11.42
N VAL A 178 -0.18 -4.26 -10.93
CA VAL A 178 0.66 -4.26 -9.72
C VAL A 178 -0.25 -4.14 -8.50
N THR A 179 -0.02 -4.98 -7.49
CA THR A 179 -0.76 -4.96 -6.23
C THR A 179 0.21 -4.72 -5.07
N LEU A 180 -0.12 -3.77 -4.19
CA LEU A 180 0.52 -3.60 -2.89
C LEU A 180 -0.44 -4.05 -1.80
N ASN A 181 0.01 -4.96 -0.95
CA ASN A 181 -0.60 -5.27 0.33
C ASN A 181 0.25 -4.71 1.48
N VAL A 182 -0.39 -4.00 2.40
CA VAL A 182 0.24 -3.54 3.64
C VAL A 182 -0.48 -4.12 4.84
N SER A 183 0.27 -4.40 5.91
CA SER A 183 -0.33 -4.92 7.15
C SER A 183 0.47 -4.55 8.40
N ASN A 184 -0.21 -4.45 9.51
CA ASN A 184 0.35 -4.41 10.87
C ASN A 184 -0.52 -5.27 11.80
N ASN A 185 -0.24 -5.26 13.11
CA ASN A 185 -1.00 -6.04 14.09
C ASN A 185 -2.47 -5.63 14.22
N ALA A 186 -2.84 -4.44 13.72
CA ALA A 186 -4.17 -3.87 13.86
C ALA A 186 -5.04 -4.08 12.61
N GLY A 187 -4.43 -4.30 11.44
CA GLY A 187 -5.16 -4.55 10.20
C GLY A 187 -4.29 -4.50 8.96
N SER A 188 -4.94 -4.60 7.80
CA SER A 188 -4.31 -4.60 6.49
C SER A 188 -5.11 -3.82 5.47
N ASP A 189 -4.43 -3.32 4.44
CA ASP A 189 -5.02 -2.64 3.29
C ASP A 189 -4.34 -3.10 2.00
N SER A 190 -5.05 -2.97 0.87
CA SER A 190 -4.59 -3.42 -0.44
C SER A 190 -4.99 -2.45 -1.54
N ARG A 191 -4.05 -2.12 -2.43
CA ARG A 191 -4.32 -1.28 -3.60
C ARG A 191 -3.60 -1.76 -4.84
N THR A 192 -4.20 -1.46 -6.00
CA THR A 192 -3.67 -1.85 -7.31
C THR A 192 -3.38 -0.63 -8.19
N LEU A 193 -2.37 -0.75 -9.06
CA LEU A 193 -2.09 0.19 -10.15
C LEU A 193 -1.76 -0.59 -11.43
N SER A 194 -1.98 0.01 -12.60
CA SER A 194 -1.64 -0.62 -13.90
C SER A 194 -0.39 0.00 -14.51
N ILE A 195 0.54 -0.84 -14.98
CA ILE A 195 1.74 -0.45 -15.75
C ILE A 195 1.65 -1.03 -17.15
N THR A 196 1.85 -0.20 -18.17
CA THR A 196 1.89 -0.67 -19.57
C THR A 196 3.33 -0.65 -20.08
N VAL A 197 3.91 -1.83 -20.22
CA VAL A 197 5.29 -2.03 -20.68
C VAL A 197 5.31 -2.12 -22.20
N ARG A 198 6.12 -1.29 -22.84
CA ARG A 198 6.35 -1.29 -24.28
C ARG A 198 7.54 -2.20 -24.63
N PRO A 199 7.61 -2.75 -25.85
CA PRO A 199 8.85 -3.35 -26.33
C PRO A 199 9.97 -2.31 -26.30
N TYR A 200 11.17 -2.73 -25.91
CA TYR A 200 12.35 -1.92 -26.18
C TYR A 200 12.53 -1.75 -27.69
N GLU A 201 12.75 -0.52 -28.14
CA GLU A 201 13.08 -0.19 -29.52
C GLU A 201 14.45 0.51 -29.52
N ALA A 202 15.38 0.00 -30.31
CA ALA A 202 16.69 0.62 -30.43
C ALA A 202 16.56 1.98 -31.14
N GLU A 203 17.33 2.97 -30.71
CA GLU A 203 17.27 4.34 -31.25
C GLU A 203 17.47 4.38 -32.77
N TYR A 204 18.38 3.53 -33.28
CA TYR A 204 18.69 3.45 -34.70
C TYR A 204 17.53 2.93 -35.58
N CYS A 205 16.48 2.33 -34.99
CA CYS A 205 15.31 1.85 -35.74
C CYS A 205 14.61 2.98 -36.51
N ALA A 206 14.68 4.21 -35.98
CA ALA A 206 14.14 5.41 -36.62
C ALA A 206 14.98 5.90 -37.81
N ASP A 207 16.15 5.32 -38.08
CA ASP A 207 17.05 5.72 -39.17
C ASP A 207 17.19 4.63 -40.24
N VAL A 208 16.61 3.45 -40.04
CA VAL A 208 16.63 2.36 -41.04
C VAL A 208 15.78 2.76 -42.24
N THR A 209 16.44 3.18 -43.32
CA THR A 209 15.83 3.55 -44.61
C THR A 209 16.10 2.51 -45.70
N GLU A 210 17.17 1.74 -45.56
CA GLU A 210 17.61 0.73 -46.52
C GLU A 210 18.05 -0.54 -45.79
N MET A 211 17.84 -1.68 -46.44
CA MET A 211 18.34 -2.99 -46.01
C MET A 211 19.11 -3.64 -47.15
N ASN A 212 19.96 -4.60 -46.82
CA ASN A 212 20.82 -5.24 -47.82
C ASN A 212 19.98 -5.92 -48.91
N PRO A 213 20.20 -5.60 -50.19
CA PRO A 213 19.60 -6.35 -51.29
C PRO A 213 20.21 -7.75 -51.35
N VAL A 214 19.41 -8.71 -51.80
CA VAL A 214 19.85 -10.11 -51.93
C VAL A 214 19.88 -10.52 -53.39
N PHE A 215 20.96 -11.17 -53.80
CA PHE A 215 21.19 -11.54 -55.19
C PHE A 215 21.08 -13.05 -55.41
N PHE A 216 20.60 -13.43 -56.59
CA PHE A 216 20.34 -14.80 -56.99
C PHE A 216 21.18 -15.21 -58.19
N ASP A 217 21.47 -16.50 -58.27
CA ASP A 217 22.04 -17.11 -59.46
C ASP A 217 21.06 -17.04 -60.64
N ARG A 218 21.61 -17.18 -61.86
CA ARG A 218 20.82 -17.08 -63.10
C ARG A 218 19.71 -18.13 -63.13
N ASN A 219 18.48 -17.69 -63.40
CA ASN A 219 17.26 -18.52 -63.43
C ASN A 219 16.95 -19.25 -62.12
N SER A 220 17.51 -18.79 -60.99
CA SER A 220 17.30 -19.34 -59.65
C SER A 220 16.48 -18.40 -58.76
N SER A 221 15.65 -18.98 -57.90
CA SER A 221 14.99 -18.35 -56.75
C SER A 221 15.49 -18.92 -55.41
N VAL A 222 16.49 -19.81 -55.45
CA VAL A 222 17.09 -20.41 -54.25
C VAL A 222 18.11 -19.43 -53.68
N LEU A 223 18.03 -19.17 -52.37
CA LEU A 223 19.00 -18.37 -51.65
C LEU A 223 20.37 -19.07 -51.64
N ASN A 224 21.39 -18.42 -52.17
CA ASN A 224 22.78 -18.84 -52.02
C ASN A 224 23.36 -18.29 -50.70
N ASP A 225 24.62 -18.63 -50.40
CA ASP A 225 25.22 -18.27 -49.11
C ASP A 225 25.38 -16.76 -48.93
N ALA A 226 25.74 -16.03 -49.99
CA ALA A 226 25.82 -14.58 -49.96
C ALA A 226 24.45 -13.94 -49.66
N ALA A 227 23.37 -14.46 -50.25
CA ALA A 227 22.01 -14.01 -49.97
C ALA A 227 21.61 -14.30 -48.52
N ARG A 228 21.94 -15.49 -47.97
CA ARG A 228 21.67 -15.80 -46.57
C ARG A 228 22.40 -14.87 -45.61
N SER A 229 23.68 -14.56 -45.86
CA SER A 229 24.44 -13.63 -45.03
C SER A 229 23.83 -12.22 -45.03
N ALA A 230 23.46 -11.70 -46.21
CA ALA A 230 22.79 -10.41 -46.32
C ALA A 230 21.43 -10.38 -45.59
N LEU A 231 20.66 -11.47 -45.69
CA LEU A 231 19.39 -11.60 -44.97
C LEU A 231 19.58 -11.73 -43.45
N GLN A 232 20.67 -12.33 -42.98
CA GLN A 232 20.98 -12.43 -41.55
C GLN A 232 21.23 -11.05 -40.93
N GLU A 233 21.92 -10.15 -41.64
CA GLU A 233 22.10 -8.76 -41.21
C GLU A 233 20.75 -8.02 -41.14
N ASN A 234 19.91 -8.17 -42.18
CA ASN A 234 18.57 -7.59 -42.17
C ASN A 234 17.69 -8.18 -41.04
N LEU A 235 17.84 -9.47 -40.74
CA LEU A 235 17.09 -10.16 -39.70
C LEU A 235 17.38 -9.57 -38.32
N GLN A 236 18.65 -9.27 -38.01
CA GLN A 236 19.02 -8.63 -36.74
C GLN A 236 18.30 -7.28 -36.57
N ILE A 237 18.26 -6.46 -37.62
CA ILE A 237 17.54 -5.18 -37.61
C ILE A 237 16.04 -5.41 -37.37
N LEU A 238 15.44 -6.39 -38.05
CA LEU A 238 14.01 -6.68 -37.87
C LEU A 238 13.67 -7.24 -36.48
N GLN A 239 14.61 -7.91 -35.82
CA GLN A 239 14.46 -8.38 -34.44
C GLN A 239 14.59 -7.24 -33.43
N ASP A 240 15.54 -6.32 -33.65
CA ASP A 240 15.77 -5.17 -32.78
C ASP A 240 14.73 -4.05 -32.96
N CYS A 241 14.08 -3.99 -34.13
CA CYS A 241 13.09 -2.99 -34.51
C CYS A 241 11.69 -3.62 -34.68
N PRO A 242 10.99 -3.97 -33.58
CA PRO A 242 9.73 -4.71 -33.64
C PRO A 242 8.61 -3.97 -34.38
N ASN A 243 8.67 -2.63 -34.44
CA ASN A 243 7.71 -1.78 -35.13
C ASN A 243 8.01 -1.59 -36.63
N LEU A 244 9.16 -2.09 -37.12
CA LEU A 244 9.56 -1.96 -38.51
C LEU A 244 8.92 -3.07 -39.35
N SER A 245 8.10 -2.74 -40.35
CA SER A 245 7.66 -3.71 -41.36
C SER A 245 8.54 -3.62 -42.59
N VAL A 246 8.46 -4.60 -43.49
CA VAL A 246 9.21 -4.60 -44.75
C VAL A 246 8.35 -4.95 -45.95
N ARG A 247 8.64 -4.30 -47.07
CA ARG A 247 8.18 -4.69 -48.40
C ARG A 247 9.33 -5.34 -49.15
N VAL A 248 9.15 -6.58 -49.57
CA VAL A 248 10.13 -7.34 -50.33
C VAL A 248 9.78 -7.27 -51.81
N GLU A 249 10.64 -6.67 -52.61
CA GLU A 249 10.44 -6.52 -54.05
C GLU A 249 11.37 -7.44 -54.85
N GLY A 250 10.82 -8.49 -55.46
CA GLY A 250 11.61 -9.42 -56.27
C GLY A 250 11.77 -8.91 -57.71
N TRP A 251 12.93 -9.14 -58.31
CA TRP A 251 13.26 -8.73 -59.68
C TRP A 251 13.88 -9.87 -60.48
N ALA A 252 13.64 -9.84 -61.80
CA ALA A 252 14.29 -10.71 -62.77
C ALA A 252 15.12 -9.91 -63.78
N ALA A 253 16.30 -10.42 -64.10
CA ALA A 253 17.18 -9.83 -65.09
C ALA A 253 16.65 -10.07 -66.52
N PRO A 254 17.01 -9.19 -67.49
CA PRO A 254 16.76 -9.45 -68.90
C PRO A 254 17.30 -10.81 -69.35
N GLY A 255 16.49 -11.58 -70.09
CA GLY A 255 16.89 -12.89 -70.63
C GLY A 255 16.80 -14.06 -69.64
N GLU A 256 16.21 -13.87 -68.46
CA GLU A 256 15.80 -14.98 -67.59
C GLU A 256 14.47 -15.59 -68.02
N ARG A 257 14.30 -16.89 -67.74
CA ARG A 257 13.05 -17.61 -68.03
C ARG A 257 11.92 -17.10 -67.14
N ASN A 258 10.70 -17.01 -67.67
CA ASN A 258 9.49 -16.65 -66.92
C ASN A 258 9.73 -15.51 -65.89
N PRO A 259 10.17 -14.31 -66.31
CA PRO A 259 10.64 -13.27 -65.38
C PRO A 259 9.64 -12.89 -64.29
N GLN A 260 8.34 -12.95 -64.60
CA GLN A 260 7.28 -12.69 -63.63
C GLN A 260 7.26 -13.74 -62.51
N GLN A 261 7.35 -15.02 -62.87
CA GLN A 261 7.38 -16.10 -61.91
C GLN A 261 8.65 -16.05 -61.07
N LEU A 262 9.82 -15.86 -61.69
CA LEU A 262 11.09 -15.76 -60.96
C LEU A 262 11.11 -14.60 -59.97
N SER A 263 10.59 -13.44 -60.36
CA SER A 263 10.46 -12.28 -59.47
C SER A 263 9.57 -12.60 -58.26
N THR A 264 8.43 -13.26 -58.46
CA THR A 264 7.55 -13.71 -57.38
C THR A 264 8.25 -14.71 -56.46
N ASP A 265 8.89 -15.73 -57.02
CA ASP A 265 9.55 -16.79 -56.25
C ASP A 265 10.72 -16.26 -55.42
N ARG A 266 11.47 -15.27 -55.94
CA ARG A 266 12.54 -14.59 -55.21
C ARG A 266 12.03 -13.79 -54.03
N ALA A 267 10.95 -13.02 -54.20
CA ALA A 267 10.33 -12.30 -53.09
C ALA A 267 9.83 -13.27 -52.00
N ARG A 268 9.22 -14.39 -52.43
CA ARG A 268 8.73 -15.43 -51.51
C ARG A 268 9.85 -16.16 -50.78
N ALA A 269 11.00 -16.40 -51.43
CA ALA A 269 12.15 -17.02 -50.77
C ALA A 269 12.68 -16.16 -49.61
N VAL A 270 12.69 -14.84 -49.78
CA VAL A 270 13.07 -13.89 -48.71
C VAL A 270 12.03 -13.86 -47.59
N GLU A 271 10.74 -13.80 -47.91
CA GLU A 271 9.66 -13.89 -46.91
C GLU A 271 9.75 -15.20 -46.09
N GLN A 272 10.00 -16.34 -46.74
CA GLN A 272 10.18 -17.63 -46.08
C GLN A 272 11.40 -17.63 -45.15
N PHE A 273 12.51 -17.00 -45.56
CA PHE A 273 13.67 -16.84 -44.68
C PHE A 273 13.30 -16.05 -43.42
N TYR A 274 12.64 -14.89 -43.54
CA TYR A 274 12.28 -14.09 -42.37
C TYR A 274 11.27 -14.79 -41.45
N THR A 275 10.22 -15.39 -42.01
CA THR A 275 9.18 -16.07 -41.23
C THR A 275 9.69 -17.32 -40.52
N SER A 276 10.57 -18.10 -41.16
CA SER A 276 11.23 -19.24 -40.50
C SER A 276 12.20 -18.83 -39.39
N ASN A 277 12.66 -17.57 -39.38
CA ASN A 277 13.53 -16.99 -38.35
C ASN A 277 12.78 -16.06 -37.38
N GLY A 278 11.46 -16.23 -37.25
CA GLY A 278 10.68 -15.62 -36.18
C GLY A 278 10.15 -14.20 -36.44
N ILE A 279 10.31 -13.66 -37.65
CA ILE A 279 9.62 -12.42 -38.03
C ILE A 279 8.17 -12.74 -38.38
N PRO A 280 7.18 -12.11 -37.72
CA PRO A 280 5.76 -12.30 -38.05
C PRO A 280 5.45 -12.00 -39.52
N ALA A 281 4.67 -12.86 -40.17
CA ALA A 281 4.24 -12.65 -41.55
C ALA A 281 3.45 -11.33 -41.73
N SER A 282 2.78 -10.85 -40.68
CA SER A 282 2.10 -9.56 -40.67
C SER A 282 3.02 -8.36 -40.87
N ARG A 283 4.33 -8.51 -40.66
CA ARG A 283 5.35 -7.46 -40.87
C ARG A 283 5.96 -7.50 -42.28
N ILE A 284 5.55 -8.43 -43.15
CA ILE A 284 6.18 -8.64 -44.45
C ILE A 284 5.12 -8.52 -45.54
N THR A 285 5.43 -7.78 -46.60
CA THR A 285 4.62 -7.73 -47.82
C THR A 285 5.50 -8.02 -49.02
N THR A 286 5.16 -9.03 -49.82
CA THR A 286 5.92 -9.36 -51.03
C THR A 286 5.32 -8.70 -52.28
N VAL A 287 6.16 -8.18 -53.16
CA VAL A 287 5.78 -7.59 -54.45
C VAL A 287 6.62 -8.19 -55.57
N SER A 288 5.95 -8.65 -56.62
CA SER A 288 6.58 -9.12 -57.85
C SER A 288 6.73 -7.97 -58.83
N ARG A 289 7.97 -7.53 -59.10
CA ARG A 289 8.28 -6.46 -60.05
C ARG A 289 8.57 -6.97 -61.47
N GLY A 290 8.64 -8.28 -61.65
CA GLY A 290 8.91 -8.90 -62.94
C GLY A 290 10.30 -8.58 -63.48
N ARG A 291 10.38 -8.41 -64.80
CA ARG A 291 11.64 -8.14 -65.51
C ARG A 291 12.05 -6.67 -65.36
N VAL A 292 13.32 -6.41 -65.05
CA VAL A 292 13.90 -5.07 -65.13
C VAL A 292 13.86 -4.54 -66.58
N THR A 293 13.30 -3.35 -66.78
CA THR A 293 13.20 -2.68 -68.08
C THR A 293 14.34 -1.67 -68.31
N GLY A 294 14.60 -1.30 -69.57
CA GLY A 294 15.63 -0.29 -69.91
C GLY A 294 17.08 -0.79 -69.89
N VAL A 295 17.29 -2.09 -69.69
CA VAL A 295 18.61 -2.73 -69.68
C VAL A 295 18.65 -3.82 -70.75
N THR A 296 19.68 -3.86 -71.59
CA THR A 296 19.86 -4.89 -72.62
C THR A 296 20.73 -6.03 -72.12
N SER A 297 20.46 -7.26 -72.58
CA SER A 297 21.24 -8.44 -72.22
C SER A 297 22.66 -8.47 -72.79
N LYS A 298 23.01 -7.48 -73.62
CA LYS A 298 24.31 -7.33 -74.27
C LYS A 298 25.33 -6.56 -73.41
N LYS A 299 24.91 -5.94 -72.30
CA LYS A 299 25.82 -5.32 -71.34
C LYS A 299 26.33 -6.39 -70.37
N GLU A 300 27.64 -6.46 -70.19
CA GLU A 300 28.28 -7.30 -69.17
C GLU A 300 27.75 -6.93 -67.79
N GLY A 301 27.36 -7.93 -66.98
CA GLY A 301 26.90 -7.72 -65.60
C GLY A 301 25.39 -7.57 -65.40
N LEU A 302 24.62 -8.65 -65.62
CA LEU A 302 23.19 -8.71 -65.26
C LEU A 302 22.91 -9.21 -63.84
N ALA A 303 23.96 -9.56 -63.07
CA ALA A 303 23.82 -10.14 -61.73
C ALA A 303 23.06 -9.23 -60.76
N GLN A 304 23.33 -7.93 -60.82
CA GLN A 304 22.66 -6.91 -60.02
C GLN A 304 21.14 -6.81 -60.23
N TYR A 305 20.59 -7.38 -61.31
CA TYR A 305 19.15 -7.37 -61.60
C TYR A 305 18.45 -8.67 -61.19
N ARG A 306 19.21 -9.68 -60.76
CA ARG A 306 18.67 -10.93 -60.21
C ARG A 306 18.61 -10.79 -58.70
N ARG A 307 17.65 -10.02 -58.20
CA ARG A 307 17.65 -9.64 -56.80
C ARG A 307 16.27 -9.58 -56.16
N ALA A 308 16.25 -9.52 -54.84
CA ALA A 308 15.11 -9.01 -54.09
C ALA A 308 15.57 -7.87 -53.18
N ASP A 309 14.82 -6.78 -53.19
CA ASP A 309 15.08 -5.59 -52.38
C ASP A 309 14.19 -5.65 -51.14
N THR A 310 14.77 -5.54 -49.94
CA THR A 310 14.01 -5.44 -48.69
C THR A 310 13.89 -3.97 -48.34
N ILE A 311 12.67 -3.44 -48.39
CA ILE A 311 12.41 -2.01 -48.21
C ILE A 311 11.69 -1.81 -46.86
N PRO A 312 12.29 -1.10 -45.90
CA PRO A 312 11.62 -0.75 -44.65
C PRO A 312 10.33 0.04 -44.90
N VAL A 313 9.27 -0.33 -44.18
CA VAL A 313 7.96 0.33 -44.18
C VAL A 313 7.59 0.61 -42.74
N ARG A 314 7.38 1.87 -42.40
CA ARG A 314 6.84 2.26 -41.10
C ARG A 314 5.33 2.12 -41.15
N GLY A 315 4.76 1.38 -40.20
CA GLY A 315 3.32 1.42 -39.95
C GLY A 315 2.94 2.87 -39.64
N GLY A 316 1.92 3.39 -40.31
CA GLY A 316 1.30 4.64 -39.89
C GLY A 316 0.86 4.52 -38.44
N MET A 317 1.14 5.56 -37.65
CA MET A 317 0.56 5.74 -36.31
C MET A 317 -0.96 5.59 -36.35
#